data_AF-A0AAW3YZJ4-F1
#
_entry.id   AF-A0AAW3YZJ4-F1
#
_cell.length_a   1.000
_cell.length_b   1.000
_cell.length_c   1.000
_cell.angle_alpha   90.00
_cell.angle_beta   90.00
_cell.angle_gamma   90.00
#
_symmetry.space_group_name_H-M   'P 1'
#
loop_
_entity.id
_entity.type
_entity.pdbx_description
1 polymer ?
#
loop_
_entity_poly.entity_id
_entity_poly.type
_entity_poly.pdbx_seq_one_letter_code
_entity_poly.pdbx_strand_id
1 'polypeptide(L)' 'MNNRILVVDDEEFILTLIEFNLQQAGFEVITAMDGEMALQKATT' A
#
# COMPACT_ATOMS: atom_id res chain seq x y z
N MET A 1 8.15 2.64 -16.28
CA MET A 1 8.37 1.98 -14.98
C MET A 1 7.26 2.47 -14.07
N ASN A 2 6.23 1.66 -13.84
CA ASN A 2 5.24 1.99 -12.81
C ASN A 2 5.86 1.58 -11.47
N ASN A 3 6.31 2.55 -10.69
CA ASN A 3 6.84 2.30 -9.36
C ASN A 3 5.66 1.99 -8.43
N ARG A 4 5.28 0.70 -8.37
CA ARG A 4 4.23 0.21 -7.47
C ARG A 4 4.78 0.08 -6.05
N ILE A 5 4.06 0.60 -5.07
CA ILE A 5 4.41 0.58 -3.64
C ILE A 5 3.34 -0.23 -2.88
N LEU A 6 3.79 -1.15 -2.02
CA LEU A 6 2.94 -1.84 -1.04
C LEU A 6 3.14 -1.21 0.34
N VAL A 7 2.05 -0.71 0.93
CA VAL A 7 2.02 -0.17 2.29
C VAL A 7 1.33 -1.18 3.21
N VAL A 8 1.93 -1.49 4.36
CA VAL A 8 1.42 -2.48 5.31
C VAL A 8 1.34 -1.84 6.68
N ASP A 9 0.15 -1.80 7.25
CA ASP A 9 -0.16 -1.18 8.55
C ASP A 9 -1.49 -1.76 9.06
N ASP A 10 -1.62 -2.00 10.36
CA ASP A 10 -2.83 -2.56 10.97
C ASP A 10 -3.93 -1.51 11.25
N GLU A 11 -3.66 -0.23 10.98
CA GLU A 11 -4.62 0.86 11.11
C GLU A 11 -5.12 1.37 9.74
N GLU A 12 -6.42 1.20 9.46
CA GLU A 12 -7.04 1.58 8.16
C GLU A 12 -6.90 3.08 7.84
N PHE A 13 -6.96 3.94 8.87
CA PHE A 13 -6.79 5.38 8.71
C PHE A 13 -5.38 5.73 8.22
N ILE A 14 -4.35 5.05 8.75
CA ILE A 14 -2.95 5.26 8.36
C ILE A 14 -2.73 4.82 6.91
N LEU A 15 -3.27 3.64 6.53
CA LEU A 15 -3.21 3.17 5.15
C LEU A 15 -3.82 4.18 4.18
N THR A 16 -5.02 4.68 4.47
CA THR A 16 -5.73 5.66 3.63
C THR A 16 -4.92 6.96 3.49
N LEU A 17 -4.35 7.45 4.59
CA LEU A 17 -3.53 8.67 4.59
C LEU A 17 -2.26 8.50 3.73
N ILE A 18 -1.55 7.40 3.87
CA ILE A 18 -0.31 7.14 3.12
C ILE A 18 -0.64 6.89 1.64
N GLU A 19 -1.66 6.09 1.35
CA GLU A 19 -2.13 5.83 -0.02
C GLU A 19 -2.43 7.13 -0.76
N PHE A 20 -3.24 8.00 -0.16
CA PHE A 20 -3.59 9.29 -0.77
C PHE A 20 -2.36 10.15 -1.09
N ASN A 21 -1.41 10.25 -0.16
CA ASN A 21 -0.20 11.06 -0.35
C ASN A 21 0.70 10.49 -1.46
N LEU A 22 0.90 9.17 -1.49
CA LEU A 22 1.72 8.51 -2.50
C LEU A 22 1.07 8.51 -3.89
N GLN A 23 -0.25 8.33 -3.96
CA GLN A 23 -1.00 8.48 -5.21
C GLN A 23 -0.91 9.91 -5.77
N GLN A 24 -1.02 10.94 -4.92
CA GLN A 24 -0.80 12.33 -5.35
C GLN A 24 0.62 12.59 -5.85
N ALA A 25 1.61 11.87 -5.32
CA ALA A 25 2.99 11.91 -5.81
C ALA A 25 3.23 11.12 -7.11
N GLY A 26 2.19 10.47 -7.66
CA GLY A 26 2.25 9.74 -8.93
C GLY A 26 2.66 8.28 -8.81
N PHE A 27 2.64 7.70 -7.61
CA PHE A 27 2.89 6.28 -7.41
C PHE A 27 1.63 5.45 -7.57
N GLU A 28 1.81 4.20 -8.01
CA GLU A 28 0.76 3.19 -7.91
C GLU A 28 0.86 2.55 -6.52
N VAL A 29 -0.22 2.57 -5.76
CA VAL A 29 -0.19 2.14 -4.35
C VAL A 29 -1.16 0.99 -4.15
N ILE A 30 -0.72 -0.01 -3.40
CA ILE A 30 -1.55 -1.07 -2.86
C ILE A 30 -1.32 -1.14 -1.35
N THR A 31 -2.36 -1.48 -0.59
CA THR A 31 -2.33 -1.50 0.88
C THR A 31 -2.58 -2.90 1.43
N ALA A 32 -2.14 -3.21 2.65
CA ALA A 32 -2.48 -4.45 3.35
C ALA A 32 -2.63 -4.17 4.85
N MET A 33 -3.63 -4.80 5.48
CA MET A 33 -3.95 -4.63 6.90
C MET A 33 -3.13 -5.54 7.82
N ASP A 34 -2.48 -6.56 7.25
CA ASP A 34 -1.74 -7.56 8.00
C ASP A 34 -0.66 -8.20 7.13
N GLY A 35 0.18 -9.03 7.78
CA GLY A 35 1.29 -9.70 7.12
C GLY A 35 0.88 -10.77 6.10
N GLU A 36 -0.26 -11.45 6.30
CA GLU A 36 -0.71 -12.49 5.37
C GLU A 36 -1.20 -11.86 4.05
N MET A 37 -2.04 -10.83 4.15
CA MET A 37 -2.47 -10.01 3.02
C MET A 37 -1.29 -9.37 2.31
N ALA A 38 -0.33 -8.82 3.07
CA ALA A 38 0.86 -8.20 2.50
C ALA A 38 1.69 -9.21 1.71
N LEU A 39 1.90 -10.41 2.25
CA LEU A 39 2.66 -11.46 1.59
C LEU A 39 1.97 -11.89 0.29
N GLN A 40 0.66 -12.13 0.32
CA GLN A 40 -0.11 -12.49 -0.88
C GLN A 40 0.00 -11.42 -1.97
N LYS A 41 -0.10 -10.14 -1.60
CA LYS A 41 0.00 -9.00 -2.52
C LYS A 41 1.42 -8.79 -3.06
N ALA A 42 2.45 -9.08 -2.28
CA ALA A 42 3.84 -8.91 -2.70
C ALA A 42 4.34 -9.99 -3.68
N THR A 43 3.71 -11.16 -3.67
CA THR A 43 4.12 -12.31 -4.52
C THR A 43 3.36 -12.42 -5.84
N THR A 44 2.39 -11.53 -6.09
CA THR A 44 1.56 -11.52 -7.31
C THR A 44 2.05 -10.47 -8.29
#